data_AF-A0A817YAE0-F1
#
_entry.id   AF-A0A817YAE0-F1
#
_cell.length_a   1.000
_cell.length_b   1.000
_cell.length_c   1.000
_cell.angle_alpha   90.00
_cell.angle_beta   90.00
_cell.angle_gamma   90.00
#
_symmetry.space_group_name_H-M   'P 1'
#
loop_
_entity.id
_entity.type
_entity.pdbx_description
1 polymer ?
#
loop_
_entity_poly.entity_id
_entity_poly.type
_entity_poly.pdbx_seq_one_letter_code
_entity_poly.pdbx_strand_id
1 'polypeptide(L)'
;MTKNILSDDILYRLKYCQKKHVSSRKSLSGNWKTNIGSSIIQQIEMTDRYRLWIDEVSQIFGGLDICAIEVIKSINGKEYIIKINDCTMQLLKETQEEDCQSIAELIMHQMQIYCRPDQEISILTRIPSFDELPKLPQNNNLKIHQNGNIRQSSNTTDVRQKKKKNYFPFS
;
A
#
# COMPACT_ATOMS: atom_id res chain seq x y z
N MET A 1 -27.43 12.25 17.26
CA MET A 1 -27.37 13.61 16.68
C MET A 1 -26.40 13.57 15.52
N THR A 2 -26.86 13.71 14.28
CA THR A 2 -26.02 13.72 13.06
C THR A 2 -25.66 15.17 12.73
N LYS A 3 -24.37 15.51 12.72
CA LYS A 3 -23.91 16.84 12.29
C LYS A 3 -23.73 16.85 10.77
N ASN A 4 -24.27 17.86 10.11
CA ASN A 4 -24.00 18.13 8.71
C ASN A 4 -22.61 18.77 8.57
N ILE A 5 -21.79 18.24 7.66
CA ILE A 5 -20.45 18.73 7.35
C ILE A 5 -20.60 19.95 6.44
N LEU A 6 -19.97 21.06 6.81
CA LEU A 6 -20.03 22.32 6.05
C LEU A 6 -18.77 22.50 5.18
N SER A 7 -18.85 23.35 4.17
CA SER A 7 -17.72 23.70 3.28
C SER A 7 -16.51 24.27 4.01
N ASP A 8 -16.77 24.96 5.12
CA ASP A 8 -15.76 25.71 5.88
C ASP A 8 -15.17 24.89 7.03
N ASP A 9 -15.67 23.67 7.24
CA ASP A 9 -15.14 22.75 8.23
C ASP A 9 -13.74 22.26 7.79
N ILE A 10 -12.88 22.00 8.78
CA ILE A 10 -11.52 21.50 8.55
C ILE A 10 -11.47 20.02 8.90
N LEU A 11 -10.94 19.20 7.99
CA LEU A 11 -10.70 17.77 8.22
C LEU A 11 -9.30 17.57 8.79
N TYR A 12 -9.21 17.04 10.00
CA TYR A 12 -7.97 16.61 10.62
C TYR A 12 -7.81 15.11 10.42
N ARG A 13 -6.60 14.67 10.08
CA ARG A 13 -6.21 13.27 10.06
C ARG A 13 -5.05 13.06 11.03
N LEU A 14 -5.31 12.30 12.09
CA LEU A 14 -4.34 11.84 13.05
C LEU A 14 -3.88 10.46 12.59
N LYS A 15 -2.58 10.25 12.43
CA LYS A 15 -2.00 8.98 11.98
C LYS A 15 -1.03 8.45 13.04
N TYR A 16 -1.04 7.14 13.23
CA TYR A 16 -0.02 6.40 13.96
C TYR A 16 0.60 5.31 13.08
N CYS A 17 1.93 5.31 12.97
CA CYS A 17 2.74 4.26 12.36
C CYS A 17 4.16 4.41 12.92
N GLN A 18 4.43 3.85 14.10
CA GLN A 18 5.57 4.14 14.98
C GLN A 18 5.65 5.59 15.49
N LYS A 19 5.46 6.56 14.60
CA LYS A 19 5.36 8.00 14.88
C LYS A 19 3.92 8.48 14.73
N LYS A 20 3.61 9.55 15.45
CA LYS A 20 2.30 10.18 15.46
C LYS A 20 2.35 11.49 14.68
N HIS A 21 1.47 11.63 13.70
CA HIS A 21 1.39 12.81 12.86
C HIS A 21 -0.04 13.33 12.81
N VAL A 22 -0.20 14.64 12.67
CA VAL A 22 -1.50 15.25 12.41
C VAL A 22 -1.39 16.16 11.20
N SER A 23 -2.31 15.98 10.27
CA SER A 23 -2.51 16.89 9.15
C SER A 23 -3.91 17.48 9.22
N SER A 24 -4.04 18.72 8.77
CA SER A 24 -5.30 19.38 8.51
C SER A 24 -5.49 19.54 7.01
N ARG A 25 -6.73 19.43 6.55
CA ARG A 25 -7.13 19.64 5.17
C ARG A 25 -8.30 20.60 5.12
N LYS A 26 -8.17 21.65 4.31
CA LYS A 26 -9.23 22.64 4.06
C LYS A 26 -9.56 22.70 2.58
N SER A 27 -10.85 22.67 2.24
CA SER A 27 -11.33 22.83 0.86
C SER A 27 -11.07 24.26 0.39
N LEU A 28 -10.56 24.41 -0.84
CA LEU A 28 -10.43 25.71 -1.51
C LEU A 28 -11.56 25.94 -2.53
N SER A 29 -12.34 24.91 -2.82
CA SER A 29 -13.41 24.93 -3.83
C SER A 29 -14.81 25.12 -3.24
N GLY A 30 -14.93 25.29 -1.91
CA GLY A 30 -16.22 25.34 -1.22
C GLY A 30 -16.94 23.99 -1.13
N ASN A 31 -16.31 22.88 -1.56
CA ASN A 31 -16.89 21.56 -1.42
C ASN A 31 -16.83 21.08 0.04
N TRP A 32 -17.97 20.62 0.58
CA TRP A 32 -18.07 20.04 1.93
C TRP A 32 -17.21 18.79 2.10
N LYS A 33 -16.95 18.09 0.99
CA LYS A 33 -16.10 16.92 0.96
C LYS A 33 -14.70 17.35 0.53
N THR A 34 -13.84 17.58 1.52
CA THR A 34 -12.50 18.17 1.33
C THR A 34 -11.56 17.38 0.41
N ASN A 35 -11.86 16.11 0.09
CA ASN A 35 -11.08 15.32 -0.87
C ASN A 35 -11.57 15.44 -2.33
N ILE A 36 -12.58 16.27 -2.59
CA ILE A 36 -13.07 16.58 -3.94
C ILE A 36 -12.64 18.01 -4.30
N GLY A 37 -11.99 18.15 -5.47
CA GLY A 37 -11.52 19.45 -5.96
C GLY A 37 -10.20 19.88 -5.30
N SER A 38 -9.92 21.19 -5.37
CA SER A 38 -8.72 21.76 -4.77
C SER A 38 -8.86 21.85 -3.25
N SER A 39 -7.80 21.46 -2.55
CA SER A 39 -7.70 21.53 -1.09
C SER A 39 -6.27 21.84 -0.69
N ILE A 40 -6.10 22.51 0.44
CA ILE A 40 -4.79 22.69 1.07
C ILE A 40 -4.63 21.68 2.19
N ILE A 41 -3.46 21.04 2.26
CA ILE A 41 -3.07 20.13 3.35
C ILE A 41 -1.90 20.77 4.09
N GLN A 42 -1.97 20.75 5.41
CA GLN A 42 -0.90 21.29 6.27
C GLN A 42 -0.65 20.33 7.41
N GLN A 43 0.61 20.00 7.65
CA GLN A 43 1.00 19.35 8.89
C GLN A 43 0.83 20.34 10.04
N ILE A 44 0.34 19.85 11.17
CA ILE A 44 0.16 20.64 12.38
C ILE A 44 0.78 19.93 13.57
N GLU A 45 0.85 20.66 14.68
CA GLU A 45 1.35 20.12 15.94
C GLU A 45 0.41 19.05 16.53
N MET A 46 1.03 18.01 17.08
CA MET A 46 0.34 16.95 17.80
C MET A 46 0.03 17.43 19.22
N THR A 47 -1.26 17.64 19.52
CA THR A 47 -1.72 18.03 20.87
C THR A 47 -1.88 16.81 21.79
N ASP A 48 -1.86 17.02 23.11
CA ASP A 48 -2.07 15.94 24.08
C ASP A 48 -3.41 15.23 23.89
N ARG A 49 -4.47 15.97 23.54
CA ARG A 49 -5.78 15.38 23.27
C ARG A 49 -5.76 14.50 22.02
N TYR A 50 -5.08 14.93 20.97
CA TYR A 50 -4.93 14.12 19.75
C TYR A 50 -4.08 12.88 20.00
N ARG A 51 -3.03 13.02 20.82
CA ARG A 51 -2.21 11.89 21.28
C ARG A 51 -3.04 10.88 22.06
N LEU A 52 -3.83 11.34 23.03
CA LEU A 52 -4.75 10.49 23.78
C LEU A 52 -5.69 9.72 22.85
N TRP A 53 -6.35 10.40 21.91
CA TRP A 53 -7.30 9.72 21.01
C TRP A 53 -6.65 8.64 20.15
N ILE A 54 -5.49 8.92 19.54
CA ILE A 54 -4.81 7.93 18.70
C ILE A 54 -4.23 6.79 19.55
N ASP A 55 -3.82 7.06 20.79
CA ASP A 55 -3.33 6.04 21.72
C ASP A 55 -4.44 5.09 22.15
N GLU A 56 -5.63 5.59 22.51
CA GLU A 56 -6.79 4.76 22.82
C GLU A 56 -7.20 3.89 21.62
N VAL A 57 -7.24 4.48 20.42
CA VAL A 57 -7.58 3.73 19.20
C VAL A 57 -6.51 2.69 18.86
N SER A 58 -5.23 2.95 19.13
CA SER A 58 -4.17 1.97 18.86
C SER A 58 -4.25 0.72 19.74
N GLN A 59 -4.97 0.74 20.85
CA GLN A 59 -5.08 -0.40 21.78
C GLN A 59 -6.23 -1.35 21.47
N ILE A 60 -7.15 -0.97 20.58
CA ILE A 60 -8.30 -1.80 20.23
C ILE A 60 -7.89 -3.05 19.44
N PHE A 61 -8.71 -4.10 19.47
CA PHE A 61 -8.48 -5.36 18.76
C PHE A 61 -7.14 -6.06 19.06
N GLY A 62 -6.56 -5.82 20.24
CA GLY A 62 -5.29 -6.42 20.66
C GLY A 62 -4.05 -5.63 20.24
N GLY A 63 -4.23 -4.43 19.67
CA GLY A 63 -3.14 -3.56 19.24
C GLY A 63 -3.13 -3.34 17.73
N LEU A 64 -3.16 -2.08 17.32
CA LEU A 64 -3.00 -1.65 15.92
C LEU A 64 -1.65 -0.95 15.77
N ASP A 65 -0.72 -1.58 15.05
CA ASP A 65 0.58 -0.97 14.73
C ASP A 65 0.46 0.23 13.78
N ILE A 66 -0.60 0.25 12.97
CA ILE A 66 -0.93 1.31 12.02
C ILE A 66 -2.42 1.64 12.14
N CYS A 67 -2.74 2.89 12.43
CA CYS A 67 -4.12 3.37 12.43
C CYS A 67 -4.21 4.87 12.15
N ALA A 68 -5.42 5.34 11.84
CA ALA A 68 -5.69 6.77 11.73
C ALA A 68 -7.10 7.15 12.19
N ILE A 69 -7.25 8.38 12.67
CA ILE A 69 -8.53 8.98 13.06
C ILE A 69 -8.80 10.17 12.15
N GLU A 70 -10.02 10.25 11.61
CA GLU A 70 -10.51 11.42 10.90
C GLU A 70 -11.46 12.22 11.80
N VAL A 71 -11.17 13.51 11.93
CA VAL A 71 -11.88 14.43 12.82
C VAL A 71 -12.28 15.67 12.03
N ILE A 72 -13.52 16.10 12.19
CA ILE A 72 -14.00 17.36 11.62
C ILE A 72 -14.03 18.42 12.69
N LYS A 73 -13.32 19.53 12.45
CA LYS A 73 -13.46 20.74 13.27
C LYS A 73 -14.40 21.72 12.61
N SER A 74 -15.46 22.07 13.32
CA SER A 74 -16.37 23.11 12.87
C SER A 74 -15.76 24.50 12.97
N ILE A 75 -16.31 25.45 12.23
CA ILE A 75 -16.02 26.88 12.39
C ILE A 75 -16.23 27.38 13.83
N ASN A 76 -17.13 26.75 14.59
CA ASN A 76 -17.38 27.05 16.00
C ASN A 76 -16.35 26.42 16.96
N GLY A 77 -15.26 25.84 16.44
CA GLY A 77 -14.18 25.22 17.21
C GLY A 77 -14.47 23.80 17.72
N LYS A 78 -15.72 23.33 17.69
CA LYS A 78 -16.08 21.96 18.11
C LYS A 78 -15.50 20.91 17.16
N GLU A 79 -14.91 19.85 17.69
CA GLU A 79 -14.42 18.70 16.94
C GLU A 79 -15.29 17.45 17.08
N TYR A 80 -15.38 16.69 15.99
CA TYR A 80 -16.18 15.48 15.87
C TYR A 80 -15.34 14.38 15.21
N ILE A 81 -15.09 13.28 15.91
CA ILE A 81 -14.49 12.08 15.31
C ILE A 81 -15.54 11.46 14.36
N ILE A 82 -15.17 11.27 13.09
CA ILE A 82 -16.10 10.75 12.07
C ILE A 82 -15.72 9.36 11.55
N LYS A 83 -14.45 8.98 11.68
CA LYS A 83 -13.95 7.72 11.13
C LYS A 83 -12.66 7.30 11.85
N ILE A 84 -12.52 5.99 12.02
CA ILE A 84 -11.26 5.33 12.37
C ILE A 84 -10.87 4.43 11.20
N ASN A 85 -9.60 4.43 10.82
CA ASN A 85 -9.02 3.56 9.80
C ASN A 85 -7.94 2.68 10.46
N ASP A 86 -7.80 1.46 9.96
CA ASP A 86 -6.74 0.52 10.30
C ASP A 86 -5.52 0.71 9.37
N CYS A 87 -4.75 -0.35 9.14
CA CYS A 87 -3.59 -0.36 8.26
C CYS A 87 -3.92 -0.06 6.78
N THR A 88 -5.21 -0.07 6.38
CA THR A 88 -5.63 0.22 5.00
C THR A 88 -5.79 1.72 4.71
N MET A 89 -5.42 2.59 5.65
CA MET A 89 -5.49 4.03 5.47
C MET A 89 -4.69 4.49 4.24
N GLN A 90 -5.25 5.47 3.52
CA GLN A 90 -4.58 6.06 2.36
C GLN A 90 -3.44 6.98 2.80
N LEU A 91 -2.25 6.75 2.24
CA LEU A 91 -1.10 7.64 2.41
C LEU A 91 -1.35 8.97 1.69
N LEU A 92 -0.93 10.07 2.31
CA LEU A 92 -0.98 11.38 1.69
C LEU A 92 0.20 11.50 0.72
N LYS A 93 0.00 12.12 -0.45
CA LYS A 93 1.02 12.18 -1.50
C LYS A 93 2.29 12.88 -1.02
N GLU A 94 2.12 13.91 -0.19
CA GLU A 94 3.19 14.77 0.31
C GLU A 94 4.10 14.04 1.33
N THR A 95 3.54 13.12 2.11
CA THR A 95 4.28 12.34 3.13
C THR A 95 4.46 10.87 2.74
N GLN A 96 4.15 10.52 1.49
CA GLN A 96 4.04 9.12 1.07
C GLN A 96 5.36 8.36 1.23
N GLU A 97 6.47 8.99 0.87
CA GLU A 97 7.80 8.37 0.94
C GLU A 97 8.21 8.07 2.39
N GLU A 98 8.11 9.06 3.27
CA GLU A 98 8.39 8.92 4.71
C GLU A 98 7.50 7.87 5.37
N ASP A 99 6.22 7.86 4.97
CA ASP A 99 5.23 6.91 5.44
C ASP A 99 5.57 5.48 4.99
N CYS A 100 5.93 5.29 3.72
CA CYS A 100 6.36 4.00 3.18
C CYS A 100 7.62 3.51 3.88
N GLN A 101 8.60 4.37 4.13
CA GLN A 101 9.81 4.02 4.85
C GLN A 101 9.49 3.55 6.28
N SER A 102 8.68 4.30 7.01
CA SER A 102 8.28 3.95 8.39
C SER A 102 7.52 2.61 8.44
N ILE A 103 6.66 2.35 7.45
CA ILE A 103 5.95 1.08 7.31
C ILE A 103 6.92 -0.07 7.01
N ALA A 104 7.88 0.13 6.11
CA ALA A 104 8.88 -0.88 5.78
C ALA A 104 9.74 -1.23 7.02
N GLU A 105 10.19 -0.23 7.77
CA GLU A 105 10.94 -0.43 9.02
C GLU A 105 10.13 -1.21 10.05
N LEU A 106 8.83 -0.90 10.20
CA LEU A 106 7.92 -1.64 11.08
C LEU A 106 7.81 -3.11 10.66
N ILE A 107 7.56 -3.37 9.39
CA ILE A 107 7.39 -4.73 8.87
C ILE A 107 8.68 -5.52 9.05
N MET A 108 9.85 -4.94 8.73
CA MET A 108 11.14 -5.58 8.93
C MET A 108 11.37 -5.96 10.40
N HIS A 109 11.02 -5.07 11.33
CA HIS A 109 11.11 -5.34 12.75
C HIS A 109 10.21 -6.50 13.18
N GLN A 110 8.95 -6.51 12.75
CA GLN A 110 8.02 -7.59 13.05
C GLN A 110 8.49 -8.93 12.43
N MET A 111 9.00 -8.91 11.20
CA MET A 111 9.58 -10.10 10.56
C MET A 111 10.79 -10.63 11.34
N GLN A 112 11.64 -9.78 11.90
CA GLN A 112 12.77 -10.25 12.72
C GLN A 112 12.34 -10.91 14.04
N ILE A 113 11.19 -10.50 14.58
CA ILE A 113 10.60 -11.10 15.79
C ILE A 113 9.95 -12.45 15.46
N TYR A 114 9.12 -12.50 14.43
CA TYR A 114 8.24 -13.65 14.16
C TYR A 114 8.76 -14.63 13.10
N CYS A 115 9.59 -14.18 12.17
CA CYS A 115 10.09 -14.97 11.04
C CYS A 115 11.56 -15.35 11.23
N ARG A 116 11.92 -15.91 12.39
CA ARG A 116 13.25 -16.49 12.57
C ARG A 116 13.30 -17.83 11.83
N PRO A 117 14.26 -18.05 10.92
CA PRO A 117 14.49 -19.40 10.42
C PRO A 117 14.91 -20.25 11.63
N ASP A 118 14.22 -21.38 11.84
CA ASP A 118 14.68 -22.38 12.81
C ASP A 118 16.15 -22.69 12.51
N GLN A 119 17.01 -22.57 13.52
CA GLN A 119 18.44 -22.85 13.40
C GLN A 119 18.73 -24.33 13.09
N GLU A 120 17.71 -25.19 12.95
CA GLU A 120 17.85 -26.62 12.69
C GLU A 120 18.12 -27.00 11.22
N ILE A 121 18.03 -26.07 10.25
CA ILE A 121 18.38 -26.36 8.84
C ILE A 121 19.83 -25.93 8.52
N SER A 122 20.78 -26.28 9.40
CA SER A 122 22.21 -26.08 9.14
C SER A 122 22.97 -27.39 8.85
N ILE A 123 22.29 -28.55 8.87
CA ILE A 123 22.98 -29.86 8.76
C ILE A 123 22.61 -30.68 7.51
N LEU A 124 21.62 -30.29 6.70
CA LEU A 124 21.13 -31.12 5.58
C LEU A 124 21.22 -30.51 4.17
N THR A 125 21.71 -29.28 4.01
CA THR A 125 21.92 -28.67 2.68
C THR A 125 23.40 -28.46 2.38
N ARG A 126 24.17 -29.56 2.36
CA ARG A 126 25.34 -29.59 1.48
C ARG A 126 24.82 -29.69 0.06
N ILE A 127 24.59 -28.55 -0.59
CA ILE A 127 24.40 -28.51 -2.03
C ILE A 127 25.74 -28.97 -2.64
N PRO A 128 25.81 -30.13 -3.30
CA PRO A 128 27.05 -30.54 -3.96
C PRO A 128 27.40 -29.48 -5.01
N SER A 129 28.69 -29.16 -5.13
CA SER A 129 29.16 -28.22 -6.15
C SER A 129 28.77 -28.75 -7.53
N PHE A 130 28.61 -27.84 -8.50
CA PHE A 130 28.24 -28.19 -9.88
C PHE A 130 29.16 -29.24 -10.52
N ASP A 131 30.38 -29.37 -10.02
CA ASP A 131 31.38 -30.33 -10.47
C ASP A 131 31.08 -31.80 -10.09
N GLU A 132 30.17 -32.04 -9.14
CA GLU A 132 29.79 -33.40 -8.68
C GLU A 132 28.55 -33.97 -9.41
N LEU A 133 27.96 -33.25 -10.37
CA LEU A 133 26.80 -33.75 -11.12
C LEU A 133 27.23 -34.77 -12.20
N PRO A 134 26.56 -35.94 -12.30
CA PRO A 134 26.83 -36.89 -13.37
C PRO A 134 26.47 -36.29 -14.73
N LYS A 135 27.43 -36.29 -15.67
CA LYS A 135 27.23 -35.77 -17.02
C LYS A 135 26.14 -36.58 -17.74
N LEU A 136 25.08 -35.91 -18.18
CA LEU A 136 24.01 -36.52 -18.98
C LEU A 136 24.59 -37.09 -20.30
N PRO A 137 24.14 -38.28 -20.74
CA PRO A 137 24.58 -38.85 -21.99
C PRO A 137 24.11 -37.98 -23.16
N GLN A 138 25.07 -37.51 -23.99
CA GLN A 138 24.80 -36.75 -25.19
C GLN A 138 24.20 -37.68 -26.26
N ASN A 139 22.88 -37.61 -26.45
CA ASN A 139 22.22 -38.37 -27.50
C ASN A 139 22.15 -37.53 -28.78
N ASN A 140 23.20 -37.63 -29.60
CA ASN A 140 23.26 -37.01 -30.92
C ASN A 140 22.42 -37.82 -31.90
N ASN A 141 21.12 -37.53 -32.04
CA ASN A 141 20.34 -37.88 -33.24
C ASN A 141 18.98 -37.17 -33.27
N LEU A 142 18.96 -35.93 -33.76
CA LEU A 142 17.78 -35.31 -34.34
C LEU A 142 18.09 -35.02 -35.81
N LYS A 143 17.71 -35.96 -36.70
CA LYS A 143 17.71 -35.73 -38.14
C LYS A 143 16.56 -34.77 -38.48
N ILE A 144 16.90 -33.53 -38.79
CA ILE A 144 15.95 -32.56 -39.35
C ILE A 144 15.68 -32.97 -40.80
N HIS A 145 14.50 -33.52 -41.07
CA HIS A 145 14.01 -33.73 -42.43
C HIS A 145 13.60 -32.36 -43.00
N GLN A 146 14.33 -31.89 -44.02
CA GLN A 146 13.95 -30.71 -44.79
C GLN A 146 12.86 -31.10 -45.80
N ASN A 147 11.71 -30.44 -45.74
CA ASN A 147 10.82 -30.31 -46.89
C ASN A 147 10.64 -28.81 -47.14
N GLY A 148 11.14 -28.36 -48.29
CA GLY A 148 11.05 -26.99 -48.75
C GLY A 148 9.67 -26.64 -49.29
N ASN A 149 9.28 -25.38 -49.13
CA ASN A 149 8.61 -24.60 -50.15
C ASN A 149 8.83 -23.10 -49.88
N ILE A 150 9.38 -22.42 -50.89
CA ILE A 150 9.76 -21.01 -50.91
C ILE A 150 8.53 -20.17 -51.26
N ARG A 151 8.36 -19.03 -50.59
CA ARG A 151 7.87 -17.77 -51.21
C ARG A 151 8.21 -16.56 -50.34
N GLN A 152 8.90 -15.60 -50.95
CA GLN A 152 9.27 -14.29 -50.42
C GLN A 152 8.06 -13.34 -50.34
N SER A 153 8.06 -12.40 -49.38
CA SER A 153 8.08 -10.93 -49.62
C SER A 153 7.30 -10.09 -48.58
N SER A 154 7.96 -8.98 -48.19
CA SER A 154 7.47 -7.64 -47.84
C SER A 154 6.57 -7.35 -46.63
N ASN A 155 7.13 -6.49 -45.76
CA ASN A 155 6.59 -5.36 -44.97
C ASN A 155 5.08 -5.01 -45.10
N THR A 156 4.41 -4.70 -43.96
CA THR A 156 3.88 -3.37 -43.58
C THR A 156 2.84 -3.41 -42.42
N THR A 157 2.95 -2.41 -41.53
CA THR A 157 1.91 -1.68 -40.73
C THR A 157 0.96 -2.35 -39.72
N ASP A 158 1.11 -1.90 -38.46
CA ASP A 158 0.12 -1.28 -37.55
C ASP A 158 -1.34 -1.75 -37.57
N VAL A 159 -1.80 -2.40 -36.48
CA VAL A 159 -3.17 -2.22 -35.95
C VAL A 159 -3.19 -2.34 -34.43
N ARG A 160 -3.22 -1.19 -33.76
CA ARG A 160 -3.84 -0.99 -32.44
C ARG A 160 -5.35 -1.24 -32.56
N GLN A 161 -5.93 -2.22 -31.83
CA GLN A 161 -7.23 -2.08 -31.12
C GLN A 161 -7.73 -3.35 -30.38
N LYS A 162 -7.96 -3.18 -29.07
CA LYS A 162 -9.12 -3.59 -28.25
C LYS A 162 -9.63 -5.05 -28.28
N LYS A 163 -9.45 -5.76 -27.16
CA LYS A 163 -10.43 -6.71 -26.57
C LYS A 163 -10.42 -6.54 -25.04
N LYS A 164 -11.36 -5.74 -24.49
CA LYS A 164 -12.64 -6.12 -23.85
C LYS A 164 -12.49 -6.99 -22.60
N LYS A 165 -12.95 -6.40 -21.48
CA LYS A 165 -13.03 -6.87 -20.10
C LYS A 165 -13.92 -8.10 -19.98
N ASN A 166 -13.49 -9.11 -19.23
CA ASN A 166 -14.35 -10.15 -18.67
C ASN A 166 -14.48 -9.90 -17.17
N TYR A 167 -15.70 -9.58 -16.71
CA TYR A 167 -16.10 -9.63 -15.30
C TYR A 167 -16.80 -10.97 -15.08
N PHE A 168 -16.38 -11.71 -14.04
CA PHE A 168 -17.09 -12.87 -13.52
C PHE A 168 -18.18 -12.43 -12.53
N PRO A 169 -19.36 -13.06 -12.49
CA PRO A 169 -20.36 -12.82 -11.45
C PRO A 169 -20.10 -13.75 -10.26
N PHE A 170 -20.16 -13.22 -9.04
CA PHE A 170 -20.35 -14.03 -7.83
C PHE A 170 -21.84 -14.05 -7.49
N SER A 171 -22.33 -15.27 -7.22
CA SER A 171 -23.67 -15.59 -6.74
C SER A 171 -23.87 -15.19 -5.29
#